data_AF-A0A644W5Z8-F1
#
_entry.id   AF-A0A644W5Z8-F1
#
_cell.length_a   1.000
_cell.length_b   1.000
_cell.length_c   1.000
_cell.angle_alpha   90.00
_cell.angle_beta   90.00
_cell.angle_gamma   90.00
#
_symmetry.space_group_name_H-M   'P 1'
#
loop_
_entity.id
_entity.type
_entity.pdbx_description
1 polymer ?
#
loop_
_entity_poly.entity_id
_entity_poly.type
_entity_poly.pdbx_seq_one_letter_code
_entity_poly.pdbx_strand_id
1 'polypeptide(L)'
;MKRNKIFTLVISTLLLCSPILFTQCSFFKTANTVASSINNISDKINFYDQQAKHYIAVVKKAKKGDVLAIAEAAQLLTKAKEYKKDLDKLIPQMSSSQKKEVTRIEQSILSAAKTLIK
;
A
#
# COMPACT_ATOMS: atom_id res chain seq x y z
N MET A 1 -60.61 -10.07 16.92
CA MET A 1 -59.64 -10.86 16.14
C MET A 1 -59.85 -10.61 14.64
N LYS A 2 -59.04 -9.75 13.98
CA LYS A 2 -58.91 -9.60 12.50
C LYS A 2 -58.08 -8.33 12.17
N ARG A 3 -56.76 -8.39 12.37
CA ARG A 3 -55.80 -7.35 11.90
C ARG A 3 -54.53 -7.92 11.27
N ASN A 4 -54.52 -9.20 10.89
CA ASN A 4 -53.34 -9.89 10.33
C ASN A 4 -53.37 -10.08 8.81
N LYS A 5 -54.36 -9.54 8.09
CA LYS A 5 -54.48 -9.77 6.62
C LYS A 5 -54.05 -8.61 5.74
N ILE A 6 -53.66 -7.46 6.31
CA ILE A 6 -53.24 -6.28 5.52
C ILE A 6 -51.72 -6.32 5.24
N PHE A 7 -50.92 -6.87 6.15
CA PHE A 7 -49.46 -6.90 6.00
C PHE A 7 -48.95 -7.92 4.98
N THR A 8 -49.72 -8.98 4.69
CA THR A 8 -49.31 -10.01 3.73
C THR A 8 -49.54 -9.60 2.28
N LEU A 9 -50.43 -8.64 2.01
CA LEU A 9 -50.74 -8.21 0.64
C LEU A 9 -49.68 -7.25 0.06
N VAL A 10 -48.97 -6.49 0.92
CA VAL A 10 -47.97 -5.50 0.49
C VAL A 10 -46.64 -6.15 0.09
N ILE A 11 -46.35 -7.35 0.61
CA ILE A 11 -45.09 -8.05 0.31
C ILE A 11 -45.16 -8.77 -1.05
N SER A 12 -46.36 -9.10 -1.54
CA SER A 12 -46.50 -9.86 -2.79
C SER A 12 -46.50 -9.01 -4.07
N THR A 13 -46.64 -7.68 -3.97
CA THR A 13 -46.59 -6.76 -5.12
C THR A 13 -45.22 -6.12 -5.37
N LEU A 14 -44.24 -6.33 -4.48
CA LEU A 14 -42.87 -5.84 -4.67
C LEU A 14 -41.97 -6.79 -5.47
N LEU A 15 -42.50 -7.93 -5.94
CA LEU A 15 -41.76 -8.99 -6.62
C LEU A 15 -41.98 -9.05 -8.14
N LEU A 16 -42.73 -8.10 -8.72
CA LEU A 16 -43.05 -8.06 -10.15
C LEU A 16 -42.95 -6.63 -10.69
N CYS A 17 -41.73 -6.07 -10.75
CA CYS A 17 -41.27 -5.12 -11.79
C CYS A 17 -39.98 -4.43 -11.37
N SER A 18 -38.83 -5.00 -11.74
CA SER A 18 -37.66 -4.26 -12.24
C SER A 18 -36.58 -5.25 -12.72
N PRO A 19 -36.49 -5.53 -14.03
CA PRO A 19 -35.36 -6.23 -14.60
C PRO A 19 -34.23 -5.22 -14.88
N ILE A 20 -33.51 -4.74 -13.86
CA ILE A 20 -32.33 -3.87 -14.06
C ILE A 20 -31.10 -4.30 -13.21
N LEU A 21 -31.21 -5.31 -12.34
CA LEU A 21 -30.10 -5.66 -11.44
C LEU A 21 -29.11 -6.72 -11.96
N PHE A 22 -29.09 -7.03 -13.26
CA PHE A 22 -28.19 -8.08 -13.78
C PHE A 22 -26.90 -7.58 -14.46
N THR A 23 -26.49 -6.32 -14.29
CA THR A 23 -25.25 -5.82 -14.92
C THR A 23 -24.23 -5.19 -13.95
N GLN A 24 -24.44 -5.19 -12.63
CA GLN A 24 -23.51 -4.51 -11.70
C GLN A 24 -22.93 -5.36 -10.54
N CYS A 25 -23.00 -6.68 -10.58
CA CYS A 25 -22.44 -7.51 -9.50
C CYS A 25 -20.98 -7.99 -9.70
N SER A 26 -20.30 -7.61 -10.79
CA SER A 26 -18.85 -7.88 -10.94
C SER A 26 -17.96 -6.71 -10.48
N PHE A 27 -18.50 -5.49 -10.33
CA PHE A 27 -17.71 -4.31 -9.99
C PHE A 27 -17.48 -4.13 -8.47
N PHE A 28 -18.48 -4.38 -7.63
CA PHE A 28 -18.36 -4.12 -6.19
C PHE A 28 -17.49 -5.13 -5.41
N LYS A 29 -17.47 -6.40 -5.82
CA LYS A 29 -16.59 -7.41 -5.20
C LYS A 29 -15.10 -7.16 -5.56
N THR A 30 -14.87 -6.65 -6.77
CA THR A 30 -13.55 -6.21 -7.23
C THR A 30 -13.13 -4.93 -6.52
N ALA A 31 -14.02 -3.96 -6.33
CA ALA A 31 -13.71 -2.70 -5.64
C ALA A 31 -13.24 -2.90 -4.19
N ASN A 32 -13.88 -3.76 -3.38
CA ASN A 32 -13.43 -4.03 -2.01
C ASN A 32 -12.09 -4.78 -1.94
N THR A 33 -11.84 -5.69 -2.88
CA THR A 33 -10.58 -6.45 -2.96
C THR A 33 -9.43 -5.56 -3.45
N VAL A 34 -9.70 -4.69 -4.42
CA VAL A 34 -8.75 -3.71 -4.95
C VAL A 34 -8.46 -2.62 -3.91
N ALA A 35 -9.47 -2.09 -3.20
CA ALA A 35 -9.27 -1.12 -2.12
C ALA A 35 -8.44 -1.71 -0.95
N SER A 36 -8.71 -2.96 -0.56
CA SER A 36 -7.91 -3.65 0.47
C SER A 36 -6.48 -3.94 0.02
N SER A 37 -6.29 -4.29 -1.26
CA SER A 37 -4.95 -4.49 -1.85
C SER A 37 -4.19 -3.17 -1.99
N ILE A 38 -4.87 -2.07 -2.32
CA ILE A 38 -4.29 -0.73 -2.40
C ILE A 38 -3.86 -0.23 -1.01
N ASN A 39 -4.66 -0.45 0.03
CA ASN A 39 -4.26 -0.14 1.41
C ASN A 39 -2.98 -0.90 1.79
N ASN A 40 -2.89 -2.18 1.45
CA ASN A 40 -1.70 -2.99 1.72
C ASN A 40 -0.45 -2.47 0.98
N ILE A 41 -0.60 -2.06 -0.28
CA ILE A 41 0.52 -1.50 -1.07
C ILE A 41 0.97 -0.15 -0.50
N SER A 42 0.04 0.74 -0.16
CA SER A 42 0.37 2.04 0.45
C SER A 42 1.06 1.88 1.81
N ASP A 43 0.61 0.93 2.63
CA ASP A 43 1.27 0.62 3.90
C ASP A 43 2.70 0.11 3.71
N LYS A 44 2.92 -0.76 2.70
CA LYS A 44 4.26 -1.24 2.34
C LYS A 44 5.17 -0.11 1.86
N ILE A 45 4.66 0.84 1.08
CA ILE A 45 5.41 2.01 0.61
C ILE A 45 5.75 2.92 1.80
N ASN A 46 4.80 3.16 2.71
CA ASN A 46 5.04 3.95 3.92
C ASN A 46 6.10 3.31 4.82
N PHE A 47 6.04 1.98 5.00
CA PHE A 47 7.07 1.25 5.73
C PHE A 47 8.45 1.39 5.06
N TYR A 48 8.52 1.30 3.74
CA TYR A 48 9.76 1.52 2.99
C TYR A 48 10.32 2.94 3.17
N ASP A 49 9.47 3.96 3.18
CA ASP A 49 9.85 5.35 3.48
C ASP A 49 10.39 5.51 4.91
N GLN A 50 9.80 4.82 5.90
CA GLN A 50 10.30 4.81 7.27
C GLN A 50 11.68 4.16 7.38
N GLN A 51 11.90 3.02 6.72
CA GLN A 51 13.22 2.37 6.67
C GLN A 51 14.26 3.27 5.99
N ALA A 52 13.87 3.96 4.91
CA ALA A 52 14.74 4.93 4.23
C ALA A 52 15.11 6.10 5.14
N LYS A 53 14.15 6.67 5.88
CA LYS A 53 14.41 7.73 6.86
C LYS A 53 15.34 7.27 7.97
N HIS A 54 15.16 6.04 8.47
CA HIS A 54 16.04 5.45 9.47
C HIS A 54 17.47 5.30 8.92
N TYR A 55 17.61 4.73 7.73
CA TYR A 55 18.90 4.64 7.04
C TYR A 55 19.57 6.01 6.92
N ILE A 56 18.88 7.04 6.42
CA ILE A 56 19.44 8.40 6.28
C ILE A 56 19.92 8.96 7.63
N ALA A 57 19.19 8.70 8.72
CA ALA A 57 19.60 9.13 10.05
C ALA A 57 20.88 8.41 10.53
N VAL A 58 20.99 7.11 10.28
CA VAL A 58 22.18 6.31 10.62
C VAL A 58 23.37 6.73 9.75
N VAL A 59 23.19 6.97 8.46
CA VAL A 59 24.22 7.52 7.56
C VAL A 59 24.77 8.85 8.08
N LYS A 60 23.91 9.74 8.60
CA LYS A 60 24.36 11.01 9.19
C LYS A 60 25.22 10.80 10.45
N LYS A 61 24.95 9.77 11.24
CA LYS A 61 25.81 9.38 12.38
C LYS A 61 27.12 8.78 11.91
N ALA A 62 27.06 7.88 10.93
CA ALA A 62 28.22 7.25 10.31
C ALA A 62 29.20 8.28 9.73
N LYS A 63 28.68 9.32 9.06
CA LYS A 63 29.48 10.44 8.55
C LYS A 63 30.20 11.23 9.65
N LYS A 64 29.67 11.24 10.87
CA LYS A 64 30.31 11.88 12.03
C LYS A 64 31.41 11.01 12.67
N GLY A 65 31.73 9.85 12.08
CA GLY A 65 32.75 8.93 12.56
C GLY A 65 32.24 7.83 13.49
N ASP A 66 30.92 7.66 13.63
CA ASP A 66 30.35 6.54 14.38
C ASP A 66 30.49 5.24 13.58
N VAL A 67 31.48 4.44 13.95
CA VAL A 67 31.82 3.18 13.27
C VAL A 67 30.69 2.15 13.40
N LEU A 68 29.93 2.15 14.51
CA LEU A 68 28.79 1.25 14.68
C LEU A 68 27.67 1.62 13.70
N ALA A 69 27.46 2.92 13.47
CA ALA A 69 26.50 3.40 12.49
C ALA A 69 26.88 3.04 11.05
N ILE A 70 28.16 2.83 10.71
CA ILE A 70 28.57 2.34 9.38
C ILE A 70 28.04 0.92 9.15
N ALA A 71 28.24 0.03 10.12
CA ALA A 71 27.76 -1.35 10.05
C ALA A 71 26.23 -1.41 10.01
N GLU A 72 25.56 -0.61 10.84
CA GLU A 72 24.11 -0.49 10.84
C GLU A 72 23.57 0.07 9.51
N ALA A 73 24.22 1.10 8.94
CA ALA A 73 23.85 1.64 7.63
C ALA A 73 23.94 0.57 6.53
N ALA A 74 25.00 -0.25 6.53
CA ALA A 74 25.15 -1.34 5.58
C ALA A 74 24.03 -2.38 5.71
N GLN A 75 23.67 -2.78 6.94
CA GLN A 75 22.56 -3.71 7.18
C GLN A 75 21.22 -3.12 6.73
N LEU A 76 20.95 -1.86 7.04
CA LEU A 76 19.73 -1.16 6.64
C LEU A 76 19.63 -1.02 5.11
N LEU A 77 20.76 -0.78 4.42
CA LEU A 77 20.79 -0.72 2.96
C LEU A 77 20.47 -2.08 2.33
N THR A 78 21.01 -3.17 2.88
CA THR A 78 20.68 -4.53 2.41
C THR A 78 19.20 -4.83 2.59
N LYS A 79 18.64 -4.56 3.79
CA LYS A 79 17.21 -4.71 4.04
C LYS A 79 16.36 -3.85 3.09
N ALA A 80 16.76 -2.60 2.85
CA ALA A 80 16.04 -1.72 1.93
C ALA A 80 16.04 -2.27 0.49
N LYS A 81 17.13 -2.89 0.03
CA LYS A 81 17.18 -3.55 -1.29
C LYS A 81 16.24 -4.76 -1.36
N GLU A 82 16.17 -5.57 -0.31
CA GLU A 82 15.25 -6.70 -0.21
C GLU A 82 13.78 -6.22 -0.23
N TYR A 83 13.46 -5.21 0.58
CA TYR A 83 12.13 -4.58 0.59
C TYR A 83 11.77 -3.98 -0.77
N LYS A 84 12.71 -3.32 -1.43
CA LYS A 84 12.50 -2.80 -2.78
C LYS A 84 12.20 -3.94 -3.76
N LYS A 85 12.96 -5.04 -3.70
CA LYS A 85 12.71 -6.21 -4.56
C LYS A 85 11.30 -6.79 -4.37
N ASP A 86 10.77 -6.76 -3.16
CA ASP A 86 9.40 -7.18 -2.89
C ASP A 86 8.35 -6.15 -3.36
N LEU A 87 8.64 -4.85 -3.24
CA LEU A 87 7.84 -3.78 -3.84
C LEU A 87 7.84 -3.84 -5.37
N ASP A 88 8.96 -4.22 -5.99
CA ASP A 88 9.10 -4.33 -7.44
C ASP A 88 8.17 -5.40 -8.03
N LYS A 89 7.92 -6.50 -7.28
CA LYS A 89 6.91 -7.52 -7.65
C LYS A 89 5.49 -6.95 -7.67
N LEU A 90 5.24 -5.90 -6.89
CA LEU A 90 3.93 -5.25 -6.76
C LEU A 90 3.79 -4.05 -7.71
N ILE A 91 4.84 -3.63 -8.44
CA ILE A 91 4.79 -2.53 -9.42
C ILE A 91 3.62 -2.64 -10.40
N PRO A 92 3.25 -3.80 -10.97
CA PRO A 92 2.12 -3.89 -11.89
C PRO A 92 0.78 -3.48 -11.25
N GLN A 93 0.66 -3.62 -9.93
CA GLN A 93 -0.55 -3.32 -9.16
C GLN A 93 -0.54 -1.91 -8.56
N MET A 94 0.59 -1.20 -8.64
CA MET A 94 0.73 0.17 -8.14
C MET A 94 0.12 1.19 -9.10
N SER A 95 -0.50 2.20 -8.52
CA SER A 95 -0.83 3.45 -9.23
C SER A 95 0.44 4.19 -9.66
N SER A 96 0.33 5.09 -10.64
CA SER A 96 1.44 5.94 -11.08
C SER A 96 2.03 6.81 -9.96
N SER A 97 1.21 7.24 -9.00
CA SER A 97 1.67 8.01 -7.84
C SER A 97 2.55 7.17 -6.93
N GLN A 98 2.10 5.96 -6.61
CA GLN A 98 2.85 5.00 -5.78
C GLN A 98 4.18 4.61 -6.41
N LYS A 99 4.24 4.41 -7.73
CA LYS A 99 5.49 4.17 -8.45
C LYS A 99 6.47 5.33 -8.31
N LYS A 100 6.00 6.57 -8.49
CA LYS A 100 6.82 7.78 -8.30
C LYS A 100 7.36 7.88 -6.87
N GLU A 101 6.54 7.52 -5.89
CA GLU A 101 6.92 7.54 -4.48
C GLU A 101 8.03 6.53 -4.17
N VAL A 102 7.90 5.29 -4.64
CA VAL A 102 8.96 4.27 -4.51
C VAL A 102 10.27 4.75 -5.13
N THR A 103 10.23 5.32 -6.33
CA THR A 103 11.42 5.89 -7.00
C THR A 103 12.01 7.04 -6.19
N ARG A 104 11.19 7.94 -5.64
CA ARG A 104 11.64 9.05 -4.79
C ARG A 104 12.37 8.55 -3.54
N ILE A 105 11.83 7.51 -2.90
CA ILE A 105 12.42 6.89 -1.70
C ILE A 105 13.77 6.24 -2.07
N GLU A 106 13.83 5.50 -3.18
CA GLU A 106 15.07 4.91 -3.67
C GLU A 106 16.16 5.95 -3.93
N GLN A 107 15.83 7.05 -4.61
CA GLN A 107 16.79 8.13 -4.85
C GLN A 107 17.31 8.75 -3.55
N SER A 108 16.46 8.85 -2.53
CA SER A 108 16.84 9.37 -1.22
C SER A 108 17.85 8.44 -0.52
N ILE A 109 17.64 7.11 -0.61
CA ILE A 109 18.59 6.10 -0.12
C ILE A 109 19.92 6.19 -0.88
N LEU A 110 19.88 6.23 -2.21
CA LEU A 110 21.08 6.31 -3.06
C LEU A 110 21.89 7.57 -2.78
N SER A 111 21.23 8.72 -2.61
CA SER A 111 21.87 9.99 -2.26
C SER A 111 22.58 9.92 -0.90
N ALA A 112 21.94 9.33 0.10
CA ALA A 112 22.55 9.12 1.40
C ALA A 112 23.72 8.10 1.33
N ALA A 113 23.59 7.01 0.58
CA ALA A 113 24.67 6.06 0.35
C ALA A 113 25.90 6.71 -0.29
N LYS A 114 25.70 7.55 -1.31
CA LYS A 114 26.78 8.33 -1.94
C LYS A 114 27.50 9.24 -0.95
N THR A 115 26.79 9.75 0.06
CA THR A 115 27.37 10.62 1.10
C THR A 115 28.25 9.84 2.09
N LEU A 116 28.09 8.52 2.19
CA LEU A 116 28.89 7.65 3.06
C LEU A 116 30.22 7.22 2.42
N ILE A 117 30.25 7.15 1.08
CA ILE A 117 31.40 6.71 0.28
C ILE A 117 32.35 7.87 -0.04
N LYS A 118 31.88 9.12 0.10
CA LYS A 118 32.56 10.34 -0.31
C LYS A 118 33.14 11.10 0.87
#